data_AF-A0A133XPS6-F1
#
_entry.id   AF-A0A133XPS6-F1
#
_cell.length_a   1.000
_cell.length_b   1.000
_cell.length_c   1.000
_cell.angle_alpha   90.00
_cell.angle_beta   90.00
_cell.angle_gamma   90.00
#
_symmetry.space_group_name_H-M   'P 1'
#
loop_
_entity.id
_entity.type
_entity.pdbx_description
1 polymer ?
#
loop_
_entity_poly.entity_id
_entity_poly.type
_entity_poly.pdbx_seq_one_letter_code
_entity_poly.pdbx_strand_id
1 'polypeptide(L)'
;MYSLKTESAFDSAHFLTDYYGKCENLHGHRWRVVVYLRCDELQQAGTMKDMVMDFGVFKREVRALAKTLDHTLLLEKNSLSPATVACLEAEGFSITTLPFRTTAENLARYFAEKLIEKKLPVAQVDMYETPLNCATYTCDNNSGASGADGVSSAHDAACGADATSAATNEKGTR
;
A
#
# COMPACT_ATOMS: atom_id res chain seq x y z
N MET A 1 15.63 -3.45 18.72
CA MET A 1 15.30 -3.30 17.30
C MET A 1 14.80 -4.62 16.75
N TYR A 2 13.57 -4.61 16.23
CA TYR A 2 12.86 -5.73 15.63
C TYR A 2 12.50 -5.37 14.19
N SER A 3 12.49 -6.36 13.30
CA SER A 3 12.10 -6.16 11.90
C SER A 3 11.20 -7.28 11.43
N LEU A 4 10.18 -6.91 10.65
CA LEU A 4 9.30 -7.84 9.95
C LEU A 4 9.47 -7.64 8.45
N LYS A 5 9.31 -8.71 7.68
CA LYS A 5 9.16 -8.60 6.23
C LYS A 5 7.94 -9.37 5.73
N THR A 6 7.34 -8.87 4.68
CA THR A 6 6.37 -9.61 3.89
C THR A 6 6.51 -9.23 2.42
N GLU A 7 5.93 -10.02 1.54
CA GLU A 7 6.02 -9.80 0.11
C GLU A 7 4.67 -9.96 -0.57
N SER A 8 4.55 -9.33 -1.73
CA SER A 8 3.45 -9.53 -2.66
C SER A 8 3.98 -9.47 -4.09
N ALA A 9 3.10 -9.77 -5.05
CA ALA A 9 3.42 -9.70 -6.45
C ALA A 9 2.22 -9.17 -7.23
N PHE A 10 2.51 -8.56 -8.38
CA PHE A 10 1.52 -8.08 -9.33
C PHE A 10 2.09 -8.21 -10.75
N ASP A 11 1.24 -8.50 -11.72
CA ASP A 11 1.63 -8.69 -13.10
C ASP A 11 1.19 -7.47 -13.91
N SER A 12 2.12 -6.69 -14.48
CA SER A 12 1.77 -5.47 -15.23
C SER A 12 2.66 -5.27 -16.45
N ALA A 13 2.09 -4.59 -17.44
CA ALA A 13 2.85 -4.10 -18.59
C ALA A 13 3.35 -2.67 -18.35
N HIS A 14 4.50 -2.32 -18.93
CA HIS A 14 5.03 -0.96 -18.93
C HIS A 14 6.02 -0.76 -20.09
N PHE A 15 6.52 0.46 -20.22
CA PHE A 15 7.64 0.84 -21.08
C PHE A 15 8.28 2.13 -20.55
N LEU A 16 9.49 2.43 -21.02
CA LEU A 16 10.25 3.60 -20.63
C LEU A 16 10.50 4.51 -21.84
N THR A 17 9.86 5.68 -21.89
CA THR A 17 10.11 6.68 -22.94
C THR A 17 11.54 7.21 -22.89
N ASP A 18 12.12 7.55 -24.05
CA ASP A 18 13.45 8.13 -24.18
C ASP A 18 14.56 7.30 -23.48
N TYR A 19 14.45 5.97 -23.55
CA TYR A 19 15.42 5.05 -22.96
C TYR A 19 16.44 4.54 -23.99
N TYR A 20 16.03 4.43 -25.27
CA TYR A 20 16.85 3.92 -26.38
C TYR A 20 17.45 2.52 -26.10
N GLY A 21 16.66 1.65 -25.45
CA GLY A 21 17.03 0.29 -25.08
C GLY A 21 15.82 -0.65 -25.07
N LYS A 22 16.00 -1.93 -24.69
CA LYS A 22 14.92 -2.93 -24.78
C LYS A 22 13.67 -2.55 -23.97
N CYS A 23 13.84 -1.88 -22.83
CA CYS A 23 12.75 -1.44 -21.97
C CYS A 23 11.91 -0.27 -22.54
N GLU A 24 12.31 0.28 -23.70
CA GLU A 24 11.53 1.30 -24.41
C GLU A 24 10.32 0.73 -25.15
N ASN A 25 10.39 -0.54 -25.57
CA ASN A 25 9.24 -1.22 -26.14
C ASN A 25 8.27 -1.66 -25.04
N LEU A 26 6.98 -1.71 -25.37
CA LEU A 26 5.97 -2.28 -24.50
C LEU A 26 6.32 -3.74 -24.15
N HIS A 27 6.39 -4.03 -22.86
CA HIS A 27 6.65 -5.34 -22.30
C HIS A 27 5.99 -5.43 -20.93
N GLY A 28 6.23 -6.50 -20.18
CA GLY A 28 5.67 -6.64 -18.84
C GLY A 28 6.49 -7.56 -17.96
N HIS A 29 6.17 -7.50 -16.67
CA HIS A 29 6.88 -8.22 -15.62
C HIS A 29 5.91 -8.79 -14.61
N ARG A 30 6.35 -9.87 -13.96
CA ARG A 30 5.85 -10.27 -12.67
C ARG A 30 6.64 -9.52 -11.60
N TRP A 31 6.14 -8.35 -11.23
CA TRP A 31 6.76 -7.55 -10.19
C TRP A 31 6.63 -8.28 -8.85
N ARG A 32 7.72 -8.32 -8.09
CA ARG A 32 7.70 -8.81 -6.71
C ARG A 32 8.16 -7.70 -5.79
N VAL A 33 7.32 -7.34 -4.84
CA VAL A 33 7.60 -6.31 -3.83
C VAL A 33 7.83 -6.97 -2.47
N VAL A 34 8.95 -6.66 -1.83
CA VAL A 34 9.25 -7.08 -0.45
C VAL A 34 9.30 -5.84 0.42
N VAL A 35 8.45 -5.78 1.42
CA VAL A 35 8.38 -4.65 2.36
C VAL A 35 8.97 -5.09 3.69
N TYR A 36 9.80 -4.23 4.27
CA TYR A 36 10.39 -4.41 5.58
C TYR A 36 9.88 -3.32 6.51
N LEU A 37 9.42 -3.74 7.68
CA LEU A 37 9.09 -2.86 8.79
C LEU A 37 10.23 -2.91 9.81
N ARG A 38 10.41 -1.83 10.57
CA ARG A 38 11.36 -1.75 11.68
C ARG A 38 10.75 -1.01 12.86
N CYS A 39 10.93 -1.53 14.06
CA CYS A 39 10.56 -0.86 15.32
C CYS A 39 11.61 -1.15 16.39
N ASP A 40 11.82 -0.23 17.33
CA ASP A 40 12.79 -0.43 18.40
C ASP A 40 12.26 -1.32 19.51
N GLU A 41 10.96 -1.22 19.79
CA GLU A 41 10.25 -1.88 20.88
C GLU A 41 9.03 -2.66 20.38
N LEU A 42 8.58 -3.61 21.20
CA LEU A 42 7.34 -4.35 20.95
C LEU A 42 6.18 -3.67 21.68
N GLN A 43 4.96 -3.90 21.19
CA GLN A 43 3.76 -3.43 21.89
C GLN A 43 3.64 -4.10 23.26
N GLN A 44 3.30 -3.32 24.29
CA GLN A 44 3.36 -3.79 25.69
C GLN A 44 2.05 -4.39 26.22
N ALA A 45 0.93 -4.17 25.53
CA ALA A 45 -0.40 -4.58 25.98
C ALA A 45 -1.37 -4.80 24.81
N GLY A 46 -2.57 -5.32 25.12
CA GLY A 46 -3.62 -5.60 24.15
C GLY A 46 -3.41 -6.91 23.38
N THR A 47 -4.22 -7.13 22.35
CA THR A 47 -4.17 -8.36 21.52
C THR A 47 -2.90 -8.49 20.68
N MET A 48 -2.15 -7.40 20.52
CA MET A 48 -0.88 -7.35 19.79
C MET A 48 0.34 -7.28 20.70
N LYS A 49 0.18 -7.58 22.01
CA LYS A 49 1.29 -7.63 22.97
C LYS A 49 2.43 -8.51 22.43
N ASP A 50 3.66 -8.04 22.63
CA ASP A 50 4.90 -8.69 22.19
C ASP A 50 5.02 -8.83 20.65
N MET A 51 4.31 -7.98 19.89
CA MET A 51 4.40 -7.90 18.43
C MET A 51 4.87 -6.51 17.97
N VAL A 52 5.53 -6.45 16.80
CA VAL A 52 5.70 -5.20 16.05
C VAL A 52 4.35 -4.79 15.46
N MET A 53 3.73 -5.70 14.70
CA MET A 53 2.39 -5.56 14.15
C MET A 53 1.83 -6.95 13.82
N ASP A 54 0.51 -7.09 13.73
CA ASP A 54 -0.12 -8.31 13.22
C ASP A 54 0.25 -8.59 11.75
N PHE A 55 0.72 -9.81 11.45
CA PHE A 55 1.11 -10.19 10.09
C PHE A 55 -0.06 -10.22 9.10
N GLY A 56 -1.28 -10.49 9.55
CA GLY A 56 -2.48 -10.47 8.71
C GLY A 56 -2.78 -9.06 8.21
N VAL A 57 -2.70 -8.07 9.11
CA VAL A 57 -2.76 -6.63 8.77
C VAL A 57 -1.64 -6.28 7.79
N PHE A 58 -0.40 -6.61 8.11
CA PHE A 58 0.74 -6.29 7.25
C PHE A 58 0.57 -6.83 5.82
N LYS A 59 0.29 -8.14 5.70
CA LYS A 59 0.07 -8.80 4.41
C LYS A 59 -1.07 -8.18 3.62
N ARG A 60 -2.17 -7.82 4.30
CA ARG A 60 -3.34 -7.21 3.66
C ARG A 60 -3.01 -5.85 3.07
N GLU A 61 -2.30 -4.99 3.79
CA GLU A 61 -1.96 -3.65 3.28
C GLU A 61 -1.02 -3.73 2.07
N VAL A 62 0.03 -4.56 2.13
CA VAL A 62 0.97 -4.74 1.01
C VAL A 62 0.27 -5.36 -0.21
N ARG A 63 -0.55 -6.40 0.00
CA ARG A 63 -1.34 -7.03 -1.09
C ARG A 63 -2.37 -6.08 -1.69
N ALA A 64 -3.03 -5.27 -0.87
CA ALA A 64 -4.03 -4.32 -1.36
C ALA A 64 -3.38 -3.28 -2.29
N LEU A 65 -2.18 -2.80 -1.94
CA LEU A 65 -1.42 -1.88 -2.80
C LEU A 65 -0.90 -2.57 -4.07
N ALA A 66 -0.37 -3.78 -3.99
CA ALA A 66 0.02 -4.55 -5.18
C ALA A 66 -1.16 -4.76 -6.14
N LYS A 67 -2.34 -5.05 -5.60
CA LYS A 67 -3.57 -5.24 -6.38
C LYS A 67 -4.01 -3.99 -7.16
N THR A 68 -3.65 -2.77 -6.73
CA THR A 68 -4.00 -1.56 -7.50
C THR A 68 -3.21 -1.42 -8.79
N LEU A 69 -2.10 -2.15 -8.92
CA LEU A 69 -1.23 -2.15 -10.10
C LEU A 69 -1.39 -3.43 -10.93
N ASP A 70 -2.02 -4.46 -10.37
CA ASP A 70 -2.12 -5.79 -10.97
C ASP A 70 -3.01 -5.81 -12.21
N HIS A 71 -2.54 -6.49 -13.26
CA HIS A 71 -3.18 -6.62 -14.57
C HIS A 71 -3.51 -5.30 -15.27
N THR A 72 -2.71 -4.26 -15.05
CA THR A 72 -2.84 -2.97 -15.74
C THR A 72 -1.62 -2.62 -16.58
N LEU A 73 -1.80 -1.68 -17.51
CA LEU A 73 -0.72 -0.97 -18.17
C LEU A 73 -0.28 0.20 -17.27
N LEU A 74 0.93 0.13 -16.75
CA LEU A 74 1.53 1.22 -15.97
C LEU A 74 2.07 2.29 -16.92
N LEU A 75 1.47 3.48 -16.88
CA LEU A 75 1.89 4.61 -17.69
C LEU A 75 2.49 5.70 -16.82
N GLU A 76 3.65 6.21 -17.21
CA GLU A 76 4.08 7.52 -16.74
C GLU A 76 3.15 8.59 -17.29
N LYS A 77 2.71 9.51 -16.45
CA LYS A 77 1.86 10.62 -16.84
C LYS A 77 2.52 11.40 -17.99
N ASN A 78 1.76 11.64 -19.06
CA ASN A 78 2.20 12.32 -20.28
C ASN A 78 3.21 11.54 -21.15
N SER A 79 3.42 10.24 -20.91
CA SER A 79 4.28 9.40 -21.76
C SER A 79 3.66 8.99 -23.10
N LEU A 80 2.32 9.07 -23.22
CA LEU A 80 1.58 8.86 -24.46
C LEU A 80 0.72 10.07 -24.79
N SER A 81 0.38 10.22 -26.07
CA SER A 81 -0.58 11.24 -26.49
C SER A 81 -1.96 10.98 -25.85
N PRO A 82 -2.73 12.02 -25.51
CA PRO A 82 -4.09 11.85 -24.98
C PRO A 82 -5.00 11.05 -25.89
N ALA A 83 -4.83 11.17 -27.21
CA ALA A 83 -5.59 10.38 -28.19
C ALA A 83 -5.28 8.88 -28.10
N THR A 84 -4.00 8.52 -27.92
CA THR A 84 -3.58 7.12 -27.74
C THR A 84 -4.17 6.51 -26.48
N VAL A 85 -4.13 7.25 -25.36
CA VAL A 85 -4.71 6.80 -24.09
C VAL A 85 -6.22 6.58 -24.24
N ALA A 86 -6.93 7.55 -24.83
CA ALA A 86 -8.37 7.44 -25.07
C ALA A 86 -8.73 6.23 -25.95
N CYS A 87 -7.94 5.92 -26.98
CA CYS A 87 -8.14 4.72 -27.79
C CYS A 87 -7.99 3.43 -26.98
N LEU A 88 -6.94 3.32 -26.14
CA LEU A 88 -6.75 2.14 -25.29
C LEU A 88 -7.89 1.97 -24.29
N GLU A 89 -8.33 3.05 -23.65
CA GLU A 89 -9.46 3.02 -22.73
C GLU A 89 -10.78 2.64 -23.42
N ALA A 90 -11.01 3.13 -24.64
CA ALA A 90 -12.19 2.78 -25.44
C ALA A 90 -12.25 1.29 -25.82
N GLU A 91 -11.09 0.65 -25.98
CA GLU A 91 -10.95 -0.79 -26.20
C GLU A 91 -10.99 -1.61 -24.90
N GLY A 92 -11.19 -0.95 -23.74
CA GLY A 92 -11.34 -1.60 -22.44
C GLY A 92 -10.03 -1.99 -21.75
N PHE A 93 -8.88 -1.45 -22.19
CA PHE A 93 -7.62 -1.67 -21.49
C PHE A 93 -7.64 -1.01 -20.11
N SER A 94 -7.20 -1.75 -19.08
CA SER A 94 -6.99 -1.19 -17.75
C SER A 94 -5.66 -0.46 -17.70
N ILE A 95 -5.69 0.83 -17.39
CA ILE A 95 -4.51 1.70 -17.36
C ILE A 95 -4.36 2.29 -15.95
N THR A 96 -3.15 2.21 -15.41
CA THR A 96 -2.77 2.92 -14.19
C THR A 96 -1.77 4.01 -14.54
N THR A 97 -2.23 5.26 -14.48
CA THR A 97 -1.36 6.41 -14.71
C THR A 97 -0.65 6.80 -13.40
N LEU A 98 0.68 6.86 -13.44
CA LEU A 98 1.55 7.19 -12.32
C LEU A 98 2.26 8.53 -12.58
N PRO A 99 2.50 9.35 -11.56
CA PRO A 99 3.12 10.68 -11.72
C PRO A 99 4.64 10.62 -11.90
N PHE A 100 5.19 9.44 -12.21
CA PHE A 100 6.61 9.17 -12.33
C PHE A 100 6.87 8.06 -13.36
N ARG A 101 8.09 8.01 -13.87
CA ARG A 101 8.60 6.93 -14.73
C ARG A 101 8.53 5.57 -14.03
N THR A 102 7.98 4.57 -14.71
CA THR A 102 7.60 3.25 -14.14
C THR A 102 8.78 2.29 -13.94
N THR A 103 9.89 2.78 -13.41
CA THR A 103 11.07 1.98 -13.08
C THR A 103 10.91 1.26 -11.72
N ALA A 104 11.71 0.22 -11.48
CA ALA A 104 11.71 -0.50 -10.22
C ALA A 104 12.00 0.42 -9.00
N GLU A 105 12.90 1.39 -9.15
CA GLU A 105 13.26 2.35 -8.11
C GLU A 105 12.07 3.24 -7.72
N ASN A 106 11.38 3.80 -8.71
CA ASN A 106 10.23 4.66 -8.46
C ASN A 106 9.05 3.89 -7.88
N LEU A 107 8.83 2.66 -8.33
CA LEU A 107 7.81 1.77 -7.75
C LEU A 107 8.15 1.39 -6.30
N ALA A 108 9.43 1.10 -5.99
CA ALA A 108 9.86 0.83 -4.60
C ALA A 108 9.56 2.03 -3.69
N ARG A 109 9.92 3.25 -4.11
CA ARG A 109 9.60 4.49 -3.39
C ARG A 109 8.09 4.68 -3.22
N TYR A 110 7.32 4.51 -4.29
CA TYR A 110 5.87 4.64 -4.25
C TYR A 110 5.22 3.70 -3.23
N PHE A 111 5.67 2.44 -3.18
CA PHE A 111 5.19 1.49 -2.18
C PHE A 111 5.52 1.94 -0.75
N ALA A 112 6.75 2.43 -0.52
CA ALA A 112 7.15 2.92 0.79
C ALA A 112 6.27 4.10 1.22
N GLU A 113 6.14 5.13 0.36
CA GLU A 113 5.35 6.33 0.63
C GLU A 113 3.89 5.98 0.94
N LYS A 114 3.25 5.11 0.15
CA LYS A 114 1.84 4.72 0.35
C LYS A 114 1.60 3.91 1.62
N LEU A 115 2.57 3.10 2.04
CA LEU A 115 2.47 2.35 3.29
C LEU A 115 2.80 3.23 4.51
N ILE A 116 3.69 4.20 4.37
CA ILE A 116 3.95 5.24 5.39
C ILE A 116 2.72 6.13 5.60
N GLU A 117 2.02 6.51 4.52
CA GLU A 117 0.73 7.23 4.60
C GLU A 117 -0.31 6.45 5.43
N LYS A 118 -0.23 5.11 5.42
CA LYS A 118 -1.04 4.19 6.24
C LYS A 118 -0.50 3.98 7.65
N LYS A 119 0.52 4.74 8.07
CA LYS A 119 1.19 4.69 9.38
C LYS A 119 1.93 3.38 9.66
N LEU A 120 2.36 2.65 8.63
CA LEU A 120 3.25 1.50 8.81
C LEU A 120 4.69 2.01 9.01
N PRO A 121 5.47 1.42 9.94
CA PRO A 121 6.85 1.81 10.18
C PRO A 121 7.79 1.16 9.14
N VAL A 122 7.61 1.56 7.88
CA VAL A 122 8.38 1.05 6.73
C VAL A 122 9.83 1.50 6.85
N ALA A 123 10.75 0.55 6.75
CA ALA A 123 12.19 0.80 6.75
C ALA A 123 12.79 0.63 5.35
N GLN A 124 12.26 -0.31 4.56
CA GLN A 124 12.81 -0.66 3.26
C GLN A 124 11.74 -1.28 2.37
N VAL A 125 11.83 -1.04 1.07
CA VAL A 125 11.07 -1.74 0.04
C VAL A 125 12.05 -2.21 -1.05
N ASP A 126 12.04 -3.52 -1.32
CA ASP A 126 12.72 -4.08 -2.49
C ASP A 126 11.70 -4.35 -3.59
N MET A 127 11.95 -3.84 -4.79
CA MET A 127 11.12 -4.03 -5.97
C MET A 127 11.90 -4.82 -7.02
N TYR A 128 11.45 -6.05 -7.27
CA TYR A 128 12.02 -6.94 -8.26
C TYR A 128 11.22 -6.82 -9.55
N GLU A 129 11.91 -6.43 -10.63
CA GLU A 129 11.39 -6.48 -12.00
C GLU A 129 11.52 -7.90 -12.56
N THR A 130 12.61 -8.58 -12.22
CA THR A 130 12.87 -9.98 -12.58
C THR A 130 13.28 -10.75 -11.32
N PRO A 131 13.27 -12.10 -11.34
CA PRO A 131 13.72 -12.88 -10.18
C PRO A 131 15.13 -12.58 -9.70
N LEU A 132 15.99 -12.02 -10.57
CA LEU A 132 17.42 -11.80 -10.31
C LEU A 132 17.80 -10.34 -10.07
N ASN A 133 16.92 -9.37 -10.37
CA ASN A 133 17.26 -7.95 -10.31
C ASN A 133 16.19 -7.18 -9.52
N CYS A 134 16.62 -6.42 -8.52
CA CYS A 134 15.76 -5.50 -7.78
C CYS A 134 16.38 -4.12 -7.57
N ALA A 135 15.51 -3.14 -7.46
CA ALA A 135 15.80 -1.85 -6.85
C ALA A 135 15.38 -1.87 -5.37
N THR A 136 16.12 -1.14 -4.53
CA THR A 136 15.79 -0.98 -3.12
C THR A 136 15.61 0.49 -2.79
N TYR A 137 14.52 0.81 -2.11
CA TYR A 137 14.30 2.11 -1.48
C TYR A 137 14.35 1.95 0.04
N THR A 138 15.19 2.74 0.69
CA THR A 138 15.35 2.73 2.16
C THR A 138 14.81 4.04 2.73
N CYS A 139 14.05 3.95 3.80
CA CYS A 139 13.58 5.10 4.56
C CYS A 139 14.63 5.44 5.62
N ASP A 140 15.20 6.63 5.56
CA ASP A 140 16.08 7.10 6.62
C ASP A 140 15.25 7.29 7.89
N ASN A 141 15.61 6.55 8.95
CA ASN A 141 15.02 6.68 10.28
C ASN A 141 15.39 8.07 10.85
N ASN A 142 14.68 9.11 10.47
CA ASN A 142 14.77 10.39 11.16
C ASN A 142 13.39 11.01 11.37
N SER A 143 12.61 10.36 12.23
CA SER A 143 11.66 11.03 13.12
C SER A 143 11.18 10.02 14.14
N GLY A 144 11.58 10.23 15.40
CA GLY A 144 11.01 9.51 16.53
C GLY A 144 9.51 9.76 16.56
N ALA A 145 8.73 8.71 16.35
CA ALA A 145 7.36 8.66 16.86
C ALA A 145 7.44 8.33 18.35
N SER A 146 7.96 9.26 19.15
CA SER A 146 7.58 9.37 20.55
C SER A 146 6.13 9.84 20.57
N GLY A 147 5.21 8.87 20.55
CA GLY A 147 3.78 9.06 20.72
C GLY A 147 3.25 8.16 21.82
N ALA A 148 4.00 8.07 22.92
CA ALA A 148 3.47 7.63 24.20
C ALA A 148 2.99 8.88 24.96
N ASP A 149 1.89 9.48 24.51
CA ASP A 149 1.14 10.41 25.35
C ASP A 149 -0.02 9.63 25.98
N GLY A 150 0.11 9.46 27.30
CA GLY A 150 -0.85 8.76 28.12
C GLY A 150 -2.21 9.44 28.12
N VAL A 151 -3.26 8.62 28.03
CA VAL A 151 -4.55 8.94 28.62
C VAL A 151 -4.84 7.89 29.67
N SER A 152 -4.43 8.22 30.90
CA SER A 152 -5.01 7.69 32.12
C SER A 152 -5.97 8.75 32.65
N SER A 153 -7.27 8.48 32.58
CA SER A 153 -8.18 8.78 33.68
C SER A 153 -9.51 8.05 33.48
N ALA A 154 -9.85 7.28 34.50
CA ALA A 154 -11.07 6.53 34.71
C ALA A 154 -12.37 7.30 34.44
N HIS A 155 -13.39 6.58 33.97
CA HIS A 155 -14.68 6.53 34.66
C HIS A 155 -15.32 5.15 34.52
N ASP A 156 -15.52 4.54 35.69
CA ASP A 156 -16.30 3.34 35.96
C ASP A 156 -17.80 3.57 35.76
N ALA A 157 -18.53 2.44 35.79
CA ALA A 157 -19.96 2.27 36.05
C ALA A 157 -20.89 2.47 34.83
N ALA A 158 -21.90 1.63 34.56
CA ALA A 158 -22.48 0.53 35.31
C ALA A 158 -23.27 -0.40 34.37
N CYS A 159 -23.41 -1.62 34.86
CA CYS A 159 -24.44 -2.61 34.53
C CYS A 159 -25.87 -2.05 34.64
N GLY A 160 -26.74 -2.46 33.70
CA GLY A 160 -28.07 -2.96 34.06
C GLY A 160 -29.30 -2.05 33.96
N ALA A 161 -30.32 -2.62 33.31
CA ALA A 161 -31.77 -2.45 33.48
C ALA A 161 -32.54 -1.43 32.60
N ASP A 162 -33.37 -2.04 31.74
CA ASP A 162 -34.78 -1.73 31.43
C ASP A 162 -35.28 -0.28 31.31
N ALA A 163 -35.86 0.05 30.15
CA ALA A 163 -37.27 0.42 30.07
C ALA A 163 -37.80 0.50 28.61
N THR A 164 -38.88 -0.23 28.43
CA THR A 164 -39.94 -0.25 27.42
C THR A 164 -40.40 1.06 26.74
N SER A 165 -40.91 0.87 25.50
CA SER A 165 -42.03 1.58 24.83
C SER A 165 -41.69 2.95 24.19
N ALA A 166 -42.23 3.40 23.06
CA ALA A 166 -43.26 2.93 22.13
C ALA A 166 -43.09 3.64 20.76
N ALA A 167 -43.71 3.05 19.72
CA ALA A 167 -44.37 3.63 18.52
C ALA A 167 -43.92 5.02 17.99
N THR A 168 -43.74 5.25 16.69
CA THR A 168 -44.70 4.99 15.59
C THR A 168 -43.99 4.86 14.23
N ASN A 169 -44.51 3.97 13.37
CA ASN A 169 -44.10 3.79 11.98
C ASN A 169 -45.24 4.32 11.09
N GLU A 170 -45.01 5.40 10.35
CA GLU A 170 -45.93 5.88 9.32
C GLU A 170 -45.50 5.37 7.95
N LYS A 171 -46.35 4.49 7.41
CA LYS A 171 -46.77 4.32 6.00
C LYS A 171 -45.92 4.95 4.89
N GLY A 172 -45.60 4.14 3.88
CA GLY A 172 -45.54 4.65 2.51
C GLY A 172 -44.74 3.81 1.51
N THR A 173 -45.31 2.72 1.03
CA THR A 173 -44.89 2.03 -0.20
C THR A 173 -44.93 2.94 -1.44
N ARG A 174 -43.84 2.99 -2.21
CA ARG A 174 -43.71 2.39 -3.55
C ARG A 174 -42.28 2.49 -4.06
#